data_AF-A0A7C7Y1B4-F1
#
_entry.id   AF-A0A7C7Y1B4-F1
#
_cell.length_a   1.000
_cell.length_b   1.000
_cell.length_c   1.000
_cell.angle_alpha   90.00
_cell.angle_beta   90.00
_cell.angle_gamma   90.00
#
_symmetry.space_group_name_H-M   'P 1'
#
loop_
_entity.id
_entity.type
_entity.pdbx_description
1 polymer ?
#
loop_
_entity_poly.entity_id
_entity_poly.type
_entity_poly.pdbx_seq_one_letter_code
_entity_poly.pdbx_strand_id
1 'polypeptide(L)' 'MLITGIRTTPLLVRNKVPYHWAHGVTYGAEVILVEVQTDDGLSGYGECIATPSTAYECAD' A
#
# COMPACT_ATOMS: atom_id res chain seq x y z
N MET A 1 -2.83 21.21 15.62
CA MET A 1 -1.84 20.56 14.73
C MET A 1 -0.82 19.72 15.50
N LEU A 2 -1.32 18.74 16.25
CA LEU A 2 -0.58 17.59 16.78
C LEU A 2 -1.20 16.32 16.21
N ILE A 3 -0.37 15.32 15.90
CA ILE A 3 -0.86 14.00 15.48
C ILE A 3 -1.38 13.26 16.72
N THR A 4 -2.60 12.75 16.65
CA THR A 4 -3.27 12.05 17.75
C THR A 4 -3.50 10.57 17.46
N GLY A 5 -3.48 10.17 16.18
CA GLY A 5 -3.69 8.79 15.78
C GLY A 5 -3.12 8.47 14.42
N ILE A 6 -2.70 7.22 14.25
CA ILE A 6 -2.29 6.64 12.97
C ILE A 6 -3.01 5.31 12.82
N ARG A 7 -3.67 5.10 11.68
CA ARG A 7 -4.27 3.83 11.30
C ARG A 7 -3.71 3.36 9.97
N THR A 8 -3.37 2.09 9.88
CA THR A 8 -3.04 1.44 8.62
C THR A 8 -4.16 0.51 8.19
N THR A 9 -4.40 0.43 6.89
CA THR A 9 -5.36 -0.52 6.30
C THR A 9 -4.71 -1.17 5.09
N PRO A 10 -4.39 -2.48 5.15
CA PRO A 10 -3.90 -3.19 3.98
C PRO A 10 -5.03 -3.34 2.96
N LEU A 11 -4.74 -3.02 1.71
CA LEU A 11 -5.66 -3.07 0.59
C LEU A 11 -5.02 -3.84 -0.57
N LEU A 12 -5.82 -4.70 -1.20
CA LEU A 12 -5.49 -5.29 -2.50
C LEU A 12 -6.45 -4.70 -3.54
N VAL A 13 -5.96 -3.74 -4.32
CA VAL A 13 -6.73 -3.11 -5.40
C VAL A 13 -6.51 -3.89 -6.68
N ARG A 14 -7.49 -4.68 -7.11
CA ARG A 14 -7.37 -5.51 -8.31
C ARG A 14 -7.30 -4.65 -9.57
N ASN A 15 -6.36 -4.97 -10.45
CA ASN A 15 -6.28 -4.36 -11.77
C ASN A 15 -7.44 -4.86 -12.64
N LYS A 16 -7.96 -4.00 -13.52
CA LYS A 16 -8.96 -4.41 -14.52
C LYS A 16 -8.39 -5.42 -15.54
N VAL A 17 -7.10 -5.28 -15.84
CA VAL A 17 -6.33 -6.16 -16.74
C VAL A 17 -4.96 -6.40 -16.07
N PRO A 18 -4.40 -7.62 -16.11
CA PRO A 18 -3.09 -7.89 -15.52
C PRO A 18 -1.99 -7.01 -16.13
N TYR A 19 -1.07 -6.51 -15.30
CA TYR A 19 0.08 -5.72 -15.75
C TYR A 19 1.27 -6.64 -16.01
N HIS A 20 1.69 -6.75 -17.27
CA HIS A 20 2.80 -7.58 -17.72
C HIS A 20 4.08 -6.77 -17.84
N TRP A 21 5.17 -7.26 -17.25
CA TRP A 21 6.49 -6.61 -17.24
C TRP A 21 7.60 -7.67 -17.19
N ALA A 22 8.86 -7.26 -17.36
CA ALA A 22 9.99 -8.18 -17.44
C ALA A 22 10.13 -9.12 -16.21
N HIS A 23 9.60 -8.71 -15.05
CA HIS A 23 9.68 -9.47 -13.80
C HIS A 23 8.40 -10.26 -13.47
N GLY A 24 7.43 -10.32 -14.39
CA GLY A 24 6.24 -11.17 -14.23
C GLY A 24 4.94 -10.46 -14.54
N VAL A 25 3.89 -10.84 -13.80
CA VAL A 25 2.52 -10.34 -13.99
C VAL A 25 1.95 -9.88 -12.67
N THR A 26 1.50 -8.63 -12.62
CA THR A 26 0.88 -8.03 -11.43
C THR A 26 -0.64 -7.94 -11.61
N TYR A 27 -1.38 -8.60 -10.72
CA TYR A 27 -2.85 -8.69 -10.78
C TYR A 27 -3.58 -7.59 -9.99
N GLY A 28 -2.85 -6.85 -9.17
CA GLY A 28 -3.39 -5.74 -8.38
C GLY A 28 -2.28 -4.98 -7.67
N ALA A 29 -2.61 -3.79 -7.17
CA ALA A 29 -1.74 -3.02 -6.31
C ALA A 29 -1.97 -3.45 -4.85
N GLU A 30 -0.91 -3.91 -4.21
CA GLU A 30 -0.86 -4.13 -2.76
C GLU A 30 -0.42 -2.83 -2.10
N VAL A 31 -1.33 -2.24 -1.33
CA VAL A 31 -1.17 -0.90 -0.76
C VAL A 31 -1.46 -0.94 0.73
N ILE A 32 -0.66 -0.24 1.52
CA ILE A 32 -1.01 0.12 2.88
C ILE A 32 -1.54 1.56 2.85
N LEU A 33 -2.84 1.73 3.04
CA LEU A 33 -3.44 3.04 3.27
C LEU A 33 -3.07 3.49 4.67
N VAL A 34 -2.47 4.68 4.79
CA VAL A 34 -2.11 5.31 6.06
C VAL A 34 -3.05 6.49 6.27
N GLU A 35 -3.76 6.46 7.38
CA GLU A 35 -4.57 7.58 7.86
C GLU A 35 -3.91 8.19 9.09
N VAL A 36 -3.76 9.50 9.11
CA VAL A 36 -3.20 10.28 10.21
C VAL A 36 -4.25 11.26 10.71
N GLN A 37 -4.61 11.16 11.99
CA GLN A 37 -5.58 12.04 12.63
C GLN A 37 -4.88 13.12 13.45
N THR A 38 -5.45 14.32 13.48
CA THR A 38 -4.95 15.45 14.26
C THR A 38 -5.89 15.82 15.42
N ASP A 39 -5.36 16.58 16.37
CA ASP A 39 -6.09 17.14 17.52
C ASP A 39 -7.16 18.17 17.15
N ASP A 40 -7.08 18.78 15.97
CA ASP A 40 -8.07 19.70 15.41
C ASP A 40 -9.10 19.00 14.49
N GLY A 41 -9.14 17.67 14.51
CA GLY A 41 -10.18 16.87 13.85
C GLY A 41 -9.97 16.64 12.35
N LEU A 42 -8.80 17.00 11.81
CA LEU A 42 -8.44 16.70 10.42
C LEU A 42 -7.94 15.25 10.30
N SER A 43 -8.16 14.68 9.12
CA SER A 43 -7.59 13.39 8.73
C SER A 43 -6.82 13.56 7.42
N GLY A 44 -5.54 13.22 7.45
CA GLY A 44 -4.69 13.12 6.26
C GLY A 44 -4.57 11.66 5.81
N TYR A 45 -4.44 11.45 4.51
CA TYR A 45 -4.28 10.13 3.91
C TYR A 45 -3.01 10.07 3.07
N GLY A 46 -2.31 8.96 3.16
CA GLY A 46 -1.16 8.64 2.33
C GLY A 46 -1.13 7.14 2.02
N GLU A 47 -0.30 6.75 1.07
CA GLU A 47 -0.13 5.35 0.69
C GLU A 47 1.32 4.91 0.73
N CYS A 48 1.52 3.63 1.00
CA CYS A 48 2.78 2.94 0.80
C CYS A 48 2.51 1.71 -0.08
N ILE A 49 3.28 1.57 -1.15
CA ILE A 49 3.18 0.43 -2.07
C ILE A 49 4.15 -0.67 -1.65
N ALA A 50 3.69 -1.91 -1.65
CA ALA A 50 4.59 -3.05 -1.63
C ALA A 50 5.07 -3.28 -3.06
N THR A 51 6.28 -2.83 -3.38
CA THR A 51 6.91 -3.19 -4.66
C THR A 51 7.53 -4.59 -4.50
N PRO A 52 7.18 -5.57 -5.35
CA PRO A 52 7.84 -6.87 -5.31
C PRO A 52 9.36 -6.69 -5.50
N SER A 53 10.13 -7.23 -4.55
CA SER A 53 11.60 -7.26 -4.62
C SER A 53 12.05 -8.20 -5.74
N THR A 54 13.14 -7.86 -6.42
CA THR A 54 13.81 -8.76 -7.37
C THR A 54 14.52 -9.93 -6.68
N ALA A 55 14.77 -9.82 -5.37
CA ALA A 55 15.24 -10.93 -4.57
C ALA A 55 14.03 -11.83 -4.26
N TYR A 56 13.75 -12.74 -5.18
CA TYR A 56 13.05 -13.98 -4.86
C TYR A 56 13.98 -14.78 -3.93
N GLU A 57 13.88 -14.60 -2.61
CA GLU A 57 14.18 -15.73 -1.73
C GLU A 57 12.96 -16.64 -1.86
N CYS A 58 13.17 -17.86 -2.35
CA CYS A 58 12.18 -18.92 -2.19
C CYS A 58 11.86 -18.97 -0.69
N ALA A 59 10.67 -18.51 -0.31
CA ALA A 59 10.10 -18.84 0.99
C ALA A 59 9.74 -20.32 0.92
N ASP A 60 10.68 -21.16 1.37
CA ASP A 60 10.37 -22.47 1.95
C ASP A 60 9.59 -22.29 3.26
#